data_AF-A0A0N8PQM4-F1
#
_entry.id   AF-A0A0N8PQM4-F1
#
_cell.length_a   1.000
_cell.length_b   1.000
_cell.length_c   1.000
_cell.angle_alpha   90.00
_cell.angle_beta   90.00
_cell.angle_gamma   90.00
#
_symmetry.space_group_name_H-M   'P 1'
#
loop_
_entity.id
_entity.type
_entity.pdbx_description
1 polymer ?
#
loop_
_entity_poly.entity_id
_entity_poly.type
_entity_poly.pdbx_seq_one_letter_code
_entity_poly.pdbx_strand_id
1 'polypeptide(L)'
;MDGPTKGLQTITLLSQDARLKGRPKLCSDCGFCDTSLRPLMAQSCVFVENRTAELELQMHGRARQTPDEQLFGVYRHMLAARLRPANPRAQWSGIATRLGAL
;
A
#
# COMPACT_ATOMS: atom_id res chain seq x y z
N MET A 1 -5.10 -5.50 24.01
CA MET A 1 -5.51 -5.40 22.58
C MET A 1 -4.22 -5.32 21.82
N ASP A 2 -3.57 -6.47 21.63
CA ASP A 2 -2.20 -6.54 21.13
C ASP A 2 -2.24 -7.19 19.75
N GLY A 3 -2.84 -6.46 18.80
CA GLY A 3 -2.52 -6.72 17.39
C GLY A 3 -1.02 -6.48 17.18
N PRO A 4 -0.39 -7.05 16.14
CA PRO A 4 1.02 -6.86 15.85
C PRO A 4 1.28 -5.39 15.53
N THR A 5 1.42 -4.57 16.56
CA THR A 5 1.89 -3.21 16.43
C THR A 5 3.35 -3.33 16.07
N LYS A 6 3.70 -2.85 14.88
CA LYS A 6 5.08 -2.79 14.41
C LYS A 6 5.88 -1.74 15.20
N GLY A 7 5.91 -1.84 16.53
CA GLY A 7 6.72 -1.00 17.40
C GLY A 7 6.48 0.52 17.32
N LEU A 8 5.36 0.99 16.75
CA LEU A 8 5.05 2.42 16.57
C LEU A 8 4.74 3.17 17.88
N GLN A 9 5.04 2.57 19.04
CA GLN A 9 4.77 3.17 20.35
C GLN A 9 5.77 4.27 20.73
N THR A 10 6.89 4.36 20.00
CA THR A 10 7.93 5.37 20.22
C THR A 10 8.05 6.26 18.99
N ILE A 11 7.88 7.57 19.17
CA ILE A 11 8.14 8.55 18.11
C ILE A 11 9.66 8.59 17.88
N THR A 12 10.12 8.05 16.76
CA THR A 12 11.51 8.09 16.31
C THR A 12 11.57 8.35 14.81
N LEU A 13 12.72 8.81 14.32
CA LEU A 13 12.98 8.83 12.88
C LEU A 13 13.00 7.38 12.39
N LEU A 14 12.09 7.03 11.47
CA LEU A 14 11.99 5.67 10.91
C LEU A 14 13.34 5.17 10.38
N SER A 15 14.14 6.05 9.77
CA SER A 15 15.47 5.72 9.25
C SER A 15 16.50 5.30 10.33
N GLN A 16 16.23 5.59 11.60
CA GLN A 16 17.08 5.28 12.74
C GLN A 16 16.55 4.13 13.60
N ASP A 17 15.35 3.61 13.30
CA ASP A 17 14.77 2.49 14.02
C ASP A 17 15.57 1.22 13.74
N ALA A 18 16.07 0.58 14.81
CA ALA A 18 16.86 -0.65 14.73
C ALA A 18 16.12 -1.78 13.96
N ARG A 19 14.78 -1.79 13.98
CA ARG A 19 13.96 -2.75 13.23
C ARG A 19 14.11 -2.63 11.72
N LEU A 20 14.49 -1.44 11.22
CA LEU A 20 14.66 -1.18 9.79
C LEU A 20 16.11 -1.39 9.33
N LYS A 21 16.98 -1.95 10.16
CA LYS A 21 18.39 -2.21 9.81
C LYS A 21 18.50 -3.05 8.53
N GLY A 22 19.26 -2.53 7.56
CA GLY A 22 19.47 -3.18 6.26
C GLY A 22 18.27 -3.09 5.31
N ARG A 23 17.34 -2.16 5.57
CA ARG A 23 16.32 -1.70 4.63
C ARG A 23 16.77 -0.38 3.98
N PRO A 24 16.08 0.09 2.92
CA PRO A 24 16.37 1.38 2.31
C PRO A 24 16.28 2.54 3.31
N LYS A 25 17.05 3.61 3.06
CA LYS A 25 17.08 4.82 3.90
C LYS A 25 15.69 5.43 4.10
N LEU A 26 14.86 5.39 3.06
CA LEU A 26 13.45 5.74 3.10
C LEU A 26 12.63 4.45 3.08
N CYS A 27 12.08 4.07 4.23
CA CYS A 27 11.30 2.84 4.39
C CYS A 27 9.93 3.16 5.00
N SER A 28 8.87 2.76 4.32
CA SER A 28 7.48 2.87 4.82
C SER A 28 7.05 1.70 5.71
N ASP A 29 7.98 0.77 5.99
CA ASP A 29 7.71 -0.49 6.70
C ASP A 29 6.55 -1.30 6.08
N CYS A 30 6.56 -1.47 4.75
CA CYS A 30 5.54 -2.23 4.01
C CYS A 30 5.52 -3.74 4.33
N GLY A 31 6.57 -4.27 4.99
CA GLY A 31 6.69 -5.69 5.37
C GLY A 31 7.40 -6.60 4.36
N PHE A 32 7.73 -6.12 3.14
CA PHE A 32 8.40 -6.94 2.12
C PHE A 32 9.72 -7.54 2.61
N CYS A 33 10.54 -6.74 3.29
CA CYS A 33 11.86 -7.15 3.78
C CYS A 33 11.82 -8.14 4.96
N ASP A 34 10.65 -8.41 5.54
CA ASP A 34 10.47 -9.42 6.60
C ASP A 34 10.23 -10.83 6.04
N THR A 35 10.12 -10.95 4.72
CA THR A 35 9.86 -12.23 4.04
C THR A 35 11.13 -12.85 3.49
N SER A 36 11.04 -14.10 3.03
CA SER A 36 12.11 -14.76 2.26
C SER A 36 12.41 -14.07 0.92
N LEU A 37 11.54 -13.16 0.45
CA LEU A 37 11.71 -12.41 -0.79
C LEU A 37 12.63 -11.18 -0.65
N ARG A 38 13.16 -10.92 0.55
CA ARG A 38 14.09 -9.80 0.81
C ARG A 38 15.22 -9.65 -0.23
N PRO A 39 15.84 -10.71 -0.78
CA PRO A 39 16.87 -10.56 -1.81
C PRO A 39 16.40 -9.79 -3.07
N LEU A 40 15.08 -9.78 -3.35
CA LEU A 40 14.48 -9.06 -4.47
C LEU A 40 14.15 -7.60 -4.16
N MET A 41 14.45 -7.11 -2.94
CA MET A 41 14.06 -5.77 -2.47
C MET A 41 14.48 -4.66 -3.44
N ALA A 42 15.68 -4.74 -4.01
CA ALA A 42 16.18 -3.72 -4.93
C ALA A 42 15.30 -3.55 -6.18
N GLN A 43 14.62 -4.61 -6.61
CA GLN A 43 13.74 -4.64 -7.79
C GLN A 43 12.26 -4.42 -7.44
N SER A 44 11.90 -4.48 -6.16
CA SER A 44 10.51 -4.44 -5.69
C SER A 44 10.17 -3.20 -4.87
N CYS A 45 11.16 -2.55 -4.26
CA CYS A 45 10.92 -1.41 -3.37
C CYS A 45 10.75 -0.11 -4.18
N VAL A 46 9.58 0.54 -4.05
CA VAL A 46 9.29 1.82 -4.71
C VAL A 46 10.26 2.95 -4.34
N PHE A 47 10.88 2.88 -3.15
CA PHE A 47 11.85 3.88 -2.68
C PHE A 47 13.29 3.59 -3.14
N VAL A 48 13.53 2.46 -3.80
CA VAL A 48 14.81 2.10 -4.41
C VAL A 48 14.71 2.17 -5.92
N GLU A 49 13.69 1.56 -6.49
CA GLU A 49 13.43 1.53 -7.92
C GLU A 49 11.93 1.80 -8.16
N ASN A 50 11.59 3.03 -8.54
CA ASN A 50 10.20 3.39 -8.81
C ASN A 50 9.81 3.00 -10.24
N ARG A 51 9.05 1.92 -10.38
CA ARG A 51 8.54 1.40 -11.66
C ARG A 51 7.04 1.60 -11.85
N THR A 52 6.43 2.55 -11.14
CA THR A 52 4.96 2.71 -11.10
C THR A 52 4.34 2.83 -12.48
N ALA A 53 4.88 3.68 -13.38
CA ALA A 53 4.32 3.87 -14.71
C ALA A 53 4.43 2.61 -15.60
N GLU A 54 5.54 1.88 -15.51
CA GLU A 54 5.73 0.62 -16.24
C GLU A 54 4.75 -0.45 -15.75
N LEU A 55 4.61 -0.60 -14.43
CA LEU A 55 3.69 -1.54 -13.81
C LEU A 55 2.22 -1.20 -14.11
N GLU A 56 1.87 0.09 -14.16
CA GLU A 56 0.53 0.52 -14.58
C GLU A 56 0.23 0.09 -16.02
N LEU A 57 1.17 0.29 -16.94
CA LEU A 57 1.02 -0.15 -18.33
C LEU A 57 0.88 -1.67 -18.41
N GLN A 58 1.69 -2.43 -17.66
CA GLN A 58 1.62 -3.89 -17.63
C GLN A 58 0.30 -4.41 -17.05
N MET A 59 -0.17 -3.84 -15.94
CA MET A 59 -1.38 -4.30 -15.26
C MET A 59 -2.67 -3.86 -15.97
N HIS A 60 -2.69 -2.65 -16.55
CA HIS A 60 -3.90 -2.08 -17.15
C HIS A 60 -3.92 -2.14 -18.68
N GLY A 61 -2.81 -2.49 -19.33
CA GLY A 61 -2.67 -2.56 -20.79
C GLY A 61 -2.61 -1.19 -21.48
N ARG A 62 -2.61 -0.09 -20.72
CA ARG A 62 -2.51 1.28 -21.25
C ARG A 62 -1.92 2.23 -20.21
N ALA A 63 -1.36 3.33 -20.68
CA ALA A 63 -0.98 4.46 -19.84
C ALA A 63 -2.20 5.34 -19.48
N ARG A 64 -1.97 6.29 -18.57
CA ARG A 64 -2.90 7.38 -18.22
C ARG A 64 -3.08 8.32 -19.41
N GLN A 65 -4.31 8.71 -19.71
CA GLN A 65 -4.70 9.45 -20.92
C GLN A 65 -5.43 10.77 -20.64
N THR A 66 -6.06 10.93 -19.48
CA THR A 66 -6.85 12.13 -19.15
C THR A 66 -6.23 12.92 -17.99
N PRO A 67 -6.56 14.22 -17.81
CA PRO A 67 -6.13 14.99 -16.65
C PRO A 67 -6.53 14.34 -15.31
N ASP A 68 -7.73 13.75 -15.25
CA ASP A 68 -8.19 13.02 -14.07
C ASP A 68 -7.31 11.79 -13.78
N GLU A 69 -6.91 11.06 -14.81
CA GLU A 69 -6.02 9.91 -14.64
C GLU A 69 -4.62 10.30 -14.16
N GLN A 70 -4.18 11.55 -14.35
CA GLN A 70 -2.94 12.04 -13.75
C GLN A 70 -3.05 12.18 -12.22
N LEU A 71 -4.25 12.48 -11.70
CA LEU A 71 -4.52 12.63 -10.27
C LEU A 71 -4.90 11.30 -9.60
N PHE A 72 -5.73 10.50 -10.27
CA PHE A 72 -6.35 9.31 -9.67
C PHE A 72 -5.79 7.97 -10.17
N GLY A 73 -4.92 7.98 -11.19
CA GLY A 73 -4.42 6.77 -11.84
C GLY A 73 -5.39 6.22 -12.89
N VAL A 74 -5.07 5.07 -13.48
CA VAL A 74 -5.90 4.42 -14.52
C VAL A 74 -7.18 3.84 -13.89
N TYR A 75 -8.35 4.23 -14.39
CA TYR A 75 -9.65 3.76 -13.88
C TYR A 75 -10.67 3.42 -14.99
N ARG A 76 -11.77 2.75 -14.61
CA ARG A 76 -12.94 2.50 -15.47
C ARG A 76 -14.15 3.35 -15.07
N HIS A 77 -14.47 3.36 -13.77
CA HIS A 77 -15.55 4.16 -13.19
C HIS A 77 -15.13 4.71 -11.83
N MET A 78 -15.56 5.93 -11.51
CA MET A 78 -15.40 6.54 -10.19
C MET A 78 -16.77 6.72 -9.56
N LEU A 79 -16.99 6.13 -8.39
CA LEU A 79 -18.30 6.06 -7.73
C LEU A 79 -18.15 6.30 -6.22
N ALA A 80 -19.21 6.81 -5.59
CA ALA A 80 -19.33 6.86 -4.14
C ALA A 80 -20.37 5.82 -3.68
N ALA A 81 -20.06 5.05 -2.63
CA ALA A 81 -20.93 3.96 -2.16
C ALA A 81 -20.94 3.84 -0.63
N ARG A 82 -22.03 3.27 -0.10
CA ARG A 82 -22.21 2.94 1.32
C ARG A 82 -22.97 1.63 1.46
N LEU A 83 -22.49 0.71 2.31
CA LEU A 83 -23.23 -0.52 2.64
C LEU A 83 -24.52 -0.23 3.40
N ARG A 84 -25.57 -1.01 3.09
CA ARG A 84 -26.85 -1.02 3.79
C ARG A 84 -27.24 -2.49 4.07
N PRO A 85 -27.20 -2.95 5.34
CA PRO A 85 -26.72 -2.25 6.54
C PRO A 85 -25.20 -2.05 6.55
N ALA A 86 -24.72 -1.06 7.30
CA ALA A 86 -23.29 -0.83 7.53
C ALA A 86 -22.75 -1.80 8.60
N ASN A 87 -21.46 -2.17 8.50
CA ASN A 87 -20.78 -2.95 9.53
C ASN A 87 -20.33 -2.02 10.67
N PRO A 88 -20.87 -2.16 11.90
CA PRO A 88 -20.55 -1.26 13.02
C PRO A 88 -19.12 -1.41 13.55
N ARG A 89 -18.40 -2.47 13.17
CA ARG A 89 -17.01 -2.73 13.58
C ARG A 89 -15.98 -2.31 12.52
N ALA A 90 -16.40 -1.78 11.38
CA ALA A 90 -15.50 -1.30 10.34
C ALA A 90 -15.23 0.20 10.51
N GLN A 91 -14.11 0.69 9.94
CA GLN A 91 -13.74 2.12 9.97
C GLN A 91 -14.81 3.03 9.32
N TRP A 92 -15.49 2.53 8.27
CA TRP A 92 -16.59 3.18 7.57
C TRP A 92 -17.77 2.21 7.46
N SER A 93 -18.53 2.22 6.36
CA SER A 93 -19.64 1.27 6.20
C SER A 93 -19.22 -0.20 6.03
N GLY A 94 -17.93 -0.49 5.77
CA GLY A 94 -17.38 -1.84 5.72
C GLY A 94 -17.23 -2.47 4.33
N ILE A 95 -17.17 -1.67 3.26
CA ILE A 95 -17.06 -2.15 1.87
C ILE A 95 -15.85 -3.08 1.68
N ALA A 96 -14.64 -2.65 2.08
CA ALA A 96 -13.43 -3.46 1.94
C ALA A 96 -13.53 -4.80 2.72
N THR A 97 -14.04 -4.77 3.95
CA THR A 97 -14.27 -5.98 4.76
C THR A 97 -15.23 -6.94 4.06
N ARG A 98 -16.29 -6.43 3.43
CA ARG A 98 -17.26 -7.27 2.72
C ARG A 98 -16.69 -7.91 1.46
N LEU A 99 -15.84 -7.20 0.72
CA LEU A 99 -15.17 -7.73 -0.47
C LEU A 99 -14.08 -8.75 -0.14
N GLY A 100 -13.33 -8.55 0.96
CA GLY A 100 -12.24 -9.44 1.37
C GLY A 100 -12.65 -10.66 2.20
N ALA A 101 -13.93 -10.79 2.56
CA ALA A 101 -14.46 -11.93 3.31
C ALA A 101 -14.93 -13.10 2.41
N LEU A 102 -14.67 -13.01 1.10
CA LEU A 102 -14.84 -14.11 0.15
C LEU A 102 -13.81 -15.21 0.42
#